data_AF-A0A2E4K4Y7-F1
#
_entry.id   AF-A0A2E4K4Y7-F1
#
_cell.length_a   1.000
_cell.length_b   1.000
_cell.length_c   1.000
_cell.angle_alpha   90.00
_cell.angle_beta   90.00
_cell.angle_gamma   90.00
#
_symmetry.space_group_name_H-M   'P 1'
#
loop_
_entity.id
_entity.type
_entity.pdbx_description
1 polymer ?
#
loop_
_entity_poly.entity_id
_entity_poly.type
_entity_poly.pdbx_seq_one_letter_code
_entity_poly.pdbx_strand_id
1 'polypeptide(L)' 'MSETTKTAQYEDFEDFFSRSLKEADPKLYESLSQEFVRQQEHIELIASENIVSRSVL' A
#
# COMPACT_ATOMS: atom_id res chain seq x y z
N MET A 1 36.37 -2.10 16.67
CA MET A 1 35.51 -1.01 16.13
C MET A 1 34.70 -1.56 14.96
N SER A 2 33.77 -2.48 15.21
CA SER A 2 32.95 -3.15 14.16
C SER A 2 31.53 -3.45 14.65
N GLU A 3 30.98 -2.61 15.52
CA GLU A 3 29.61 -2.79 16.03
C GLU A 3 28.62 -1.72 15.54
N THR A 4 29.11 -0.62 14.96
CA THR A 4 28.25 0.52 14.60
C THR A 4 27.48 0.36 13.29
N THR A 5 27.82 -0.61 12.43
CA THR A 5 27.14 -0.81 11.13
C THR A 5 25.88 -1.66 11.25
N LYS A 6 25.75 -2.46 12.31
CA LYS A 6 24.65 -3.43 12.43
C LYS A 6 23.31 -2.75 12.79
N THR A 7 23.35 -1.67 13.56
CA THR A 7 22.14 -1.00 14.09
C THR A 7 21.34 -0.26 13.01
N ALA A 8 22.02 0.48 12.13
CA ALA A 8 21.37 1.25 11.06
C ALA A 8 20.61 0.36 10.06
N GLN A 9 21.05 -0.88 9.86
CA GLN A 9 20.41 -1.82 8.96
C GLN A 9 19.07 -2.34 9.52
N TYR A 10 18.91 -2.44 10.85
CA TYR A 10 17.66 -2.90 11.47
C TYR A 10 16.63 -1.76 11.61
N GLU A 11 17.06 -0.51 11.80
CA GLU A 11 16.15 0.64 11.82
C GLU A 11 15.43 0.83 10.47
N ASP A 12 16.14 0.61 9.35
CA ASP A 12 15.56 0.70 8.00
C ASP A 12 14.49 -0.38 7.75
N PHE A 13 14.62 -1.57 8.37
CA PHE A 13 13.59 -2.60 8.30
C PHE A 13 12.35 -2.28 9.13
N GLU A 14 12.53 -1.74 10.35
CA GLU A 14 11.40 -1.31 11.18
C GLU A 14 10.59 -0.23 10.46
N ASP A 15 11.23 0.76 9.87
CA ASP A 15 10.56 1.80 9.08
C ASP A 15 9.89 1.23 7.82
N PHE A 16 10.54 0.30 7.12
CA PHE A 16 9.99 -0.32 5.92
C PHE A 16 8.68 -1.09 6.19
N PHE A 17 8.60 -1.83 7.30
CA PHE A 17 7.42 -2.66 7.62
C PHE A 17 6.35 -1.96 8.45
N SER A 18 6.68 -0.84 9.11
CA SER A 18 5.73 -0.12 9.98
C SER A 18 5.09 1.11 9.32
N ARG A 19 5.73 1.72 8.32
CA ARG A 19 5.21 2.91 7.65
C ARG A 19 3.98 2.59 6.81
N SER A 20 3.03 3.53 6.78
CA SER A 20 1.87 3.40 5.91
C SER A 20 2.26 3.59 4.44
N LEU A 21 1.53 2.94 3.53
CA LEU A 21 1.75 3.10 2.09
C LEU A 21 1.69 4.57 1.65
N LYS A 22 0.80 5.36 2.27
CA LYS A 22 0.66 6.80 2.01
C LYS A 22 1.96 7.57 2.27
N GLU A 23 2.71 7.19 3.30
CA GLU A 23 3.96 7.84 3.68
C GLU A 23 5.17 7.26 2.95
N ALA A 24 5.17 5.95 2.72
CA ALA A 24 6.25 5.25 2.03
C ALA A 24 6.26 5.55 0.52
N ASP A 25 5.09 5.54 -0.12
CA ASP A 25 4.92 5.86 -1.55
C ASP A 25 3.60 6.64 -1.78
N PRO A 26 3.65 7.98 -1.65
CA PRO A 26 2.49 8.84 -1.88
C PRO A 26 1.90 8.73 -3.28
N LYS A 27 2.74 8.47 -4.30
CA LYS A 27 2.32 8.40 -5.70
C LYS A 27 1.52 7.13 -5.96
N LEU A 28 1.98 5.99 -5.45
CA LEU A 28 1.25 4.74 -5.54
C LEU A 28 -0.07 4.82 -4.76
N TYR A 29 -0.05 5.41 -3.56
CA TYR A 29 -1.26 5.64 -2.77
C TYR A 29 -2.30 6.50 -3.52
N GLU A 30 -1.85 7.54 -4.22
CA GLU A 30 -2.71 8.39 -5.04
C GLU A 30 -3.37 7.59 -6.18
N SER A 31 -2.61 6.75 -6.90
CA SER A 31 -3.16 5.89 -7.95
C SER A 31 -4.21 4.91 -7.42
N LEU A 32 -3.98 4.30 -6.24
CA LEU A 32 -4.97 3.43 -5.61
C LEU A 32 -6.24 4.20 -5.22
N SER A 33 -6.09 5.44 -4.74
CA SER A 33 -7.22 6.30 -4.36
C SER A 33 -8.06 6.69 -5.57
N GLN A 34 -7.42 7.02 -6.70
CA GLN A 34 -8.10 7.32 -7.95
C GLN A 34 -8.90 6.12 -8.47
N GLU A 35 -8.31 4.91 -8.47
CA GLU A 35 -9.02 3.69 -8.88
C GLU A 35 -10.16 3.29 -7.93
N PHE A 36 -10.00 3.56 -6.63
CA PHE A 36 -11.07 3.36 -5.66
C PHE A 36 -12.26 4.28 -5.91
N VAL A 37 -12.03 5.54 -6.32
CA VAL A 37 -13.10 6.46 -6.73
C VAL A 37 -13.74 5.99 -8.03
N ARG A 38 -12.94 5.60 -9.04
CA ARG A 38 -13.46 5.06 -10.31
C ARG A 38 -14.43 3.90 -10.09
N GLN A 39 -14.07 2.95 -9.22
CA GLN A 39 -14.92 1.79 -8.90
C GLN A 39 -16.24 2.18 -8.19
N GLN A 40 -16.30 3.32 -7.51
CA GLN A 40 -17.51 3.78 -6.83
C GLN A 40 -18.43 4.63 -7.72
N GLU A 41 -17.86 5.43 -8.62
CA GLU A 41 -18.62 6.38 -9.42
C GLU A 41 -19.18 5.78 -10.73
N HIS A 42 -18.64 4.63 -11.16
CA HIS A 42 -19.05 3.95 -12.39
C HIS A 42 -19.79 2.64 -12.12
N ILE A 43 -20.72 2.30 -13.04
CA ILE A 43 -21.37 0.99 -13.04
C ILE A 43 -20.45 0.02 -13.78
N GLU A 44 -19.94 -0.98 -13.07
CA GLU A 44 -19.11 -2.02 -13.65
C GLU A 44 -19.99 -3.08 -14.34
N LEU A 45 -19.80 -3.26 -15.65
CA LEU A 45 -20.62 -4.16 -16.49
C LEU A 45 -19.83 -5.36 -17.01
N ILE A 46 -18.57 -5.52 -16.58
CA ILE A 46 -17.70 -6.62 -16.96
C ILE A 46 -18.10 -7.86 -16.16
N ALA A 47 -18.62 -8.89 -16.85
CA ALA A 47 -19.16 -10.09 -16.20
C ALA A 47 -18.13 -10.92 -15.38
N SER A 48 -16.84 -10.75 -15.67
CA SER A 48 -15.75 -11.42 -14.95
C SER A 48 -15.25 -10.66 -13.72
N GLU A 49 -15.64 -9.40 -13.53
CA GLU A 49 -15.17 -8.55 -12.44
C GLU A 49 -16.18 -8.51 -11.29
N ASN A 50 -15.69 -8.34 -10.07
CA ASN A 50 -16.52 -8.23 -8.88
C ASN A 50 -15.76 -7.50 -7.75
N ILE A 51 -16.49 -6.94 -6.78
CA ILE A 51 -15.92 -6.29 -5.59
C ILE A 51 -15.87 -7.29 -4.44
N VAL A 52 -14.66 -7.53 -3.92
CA VAL A 52 -14.41 -8.47 -2.84
C VAL A 52 -14.69 -7.84 -1.47
N SER A 53 -15.11 -8.65 -0.49
CA SER A 53 -15.34 -8.20 0.88
C SER A 53 -14.05 -7.86 1.62
N ARG A 54 -14.13 -6.96 2.61
CA ARG A 54 -13.00 -6.59 3.48
C ARG A 54 -12.41 -7.73 4.31
N SER A 55 -13.15 -8.81 4.53
CA SER A 55 -12.64 -9.97 5.28
C SER A 55 -11.78 -10.89 4.42
N VAL A 56 -11.85 -10.73 3.10
CA VAL A 56 -11.06 -11.52 2.13
C VAL A 56 -9.86 -10.71 1.63
N LEU A 57 -9.95 -9.38 1.59
CA LEU A 57 -8.80 -8.47 1.41
C LEU A 57 -7.82 -8.57 2.57
#